data_AF-A0A2V7DDV1-F1
#
_entry.id   AF-A0A2V7DDV1-F1
#
_cell.length_a   1.000
_cell.length_b   1.000
_cell.length_c   1.000
_cell.angle_alpha   90.00
_cell.angle_beta   90.00
_cell.angle_gamma   90.00
#
_symmetry.space_group_name_H-M   'P 1'
#
loop_
_entity.id
_entity.type
_entity.pdbx_description
1 polymer ?
#
loop_
_entity_poly.entity_id
_entity_poly.type
_entity_poly.pdbx_seq_one_letter_code
_entity_poly.pdbx_strand_id
1 'polypeptide(L)'
;ALSNDVNFFPGADIRWGLGYMMNLQGGPNGRSAGTFSWGGLYNTYYWLDPAKKVAGLIMTQILPFADPKAVKLYGQLEAAVYETLKSA
;
A
#
# COMPACT_ATOMS: atom_id res chain seq x y z
N ALA A 1 -8.77 -3.44 -20.98
CA ALA A 1 -9.38 -2.56 -19.96
C ALA A 1 -8.28 -1.69 -19.35
N LEU A 2 -8.62 -0.52 -18.77
CA LEU A 2 -7.64 0.37 -18.09
C LEU A 2 -7.23 -0.15 -16.69
N SER A 3 -7.91 -1.17 -16.19
CA SER A 3 -7.69 -1.77 -14.87
C SER A 3 -7.76 -3.27 -14.97
N ASN A 4 -6.90 -3.95 -14.22
CA ASN A 4 -7.11 -5.34 -13.81
C ASN A 4 -8.07 -5.40 -12.63
N ASP A 5 -8.63 -6.58 -12.37
CA ASP A 5 -9.32 -6.84 -11.10
C ASP A 5 -8.30 -6.83 -9.96
N VAL A 6 -8.67 -6.21 -8.85
CA VAL A 6 -7.79 -6.12 -7.68
C VAL A 6 -8.57 -6.28 -6.40
N ASN A 7 -8.01 -7.11 -5.52
CA ASN A 7 -8.32 -7.12 -4.11
C ASN A 7 -7.01 -6.84 -3.37
N PHE A 8 -6.88 -5.65 -2.79
CA PHE A 8 -5.64 -5.21 -2.15
C PHE A 8 -5.24 -6.07 -0.96
N PHE A 9 -6.23 -6.57 -0.21
CA PHE A 9 -6.01 -7.32 1.01
C PHE A 9 -7.07 -8.43 1.16
N PRO A 10 -6.94 -9.53 0.39
CA PRO A 10 -7.89 -10.63 0.45
C PRO A 10 -7.97 -11.23 1.86
N GLY A 11 -9.19 -11.27 2.42
CA GLY A 11 -9.46 -11.83 3.74
C GLY A 11 -9.02 -10.98 4.94
N ALA A 12 -8.46 -9.79 4.73
CA ALA A 12 -8.12 -8.88 5.82
C ALA A 12 -9.35 -8.07 6.28
N ASP A 13 -9.39 -7.69 7.56
CA ASP A 13 -10.41 -6.75 8.02
C ASP A 13 -10.01 -5.33 7.62
N ILE A 14 -10.85 -4.76 6.77
CA ILE A 14 -10.67 -3.42 6.24
C ILE A 14 -11.78 -2.50 6.77
N ARG A 15 -11.41 -1.24 7.01
CA ARG A 15 -12.34 -0.12 7.24
C ARG A 15 -12.09 0.99 6.23
N TRP A 16 -13.05 1.90 6.13
CA TRP A 16 -13.04 3.00 5.19
C TRP A 16 -13.18 4.32 5.94
N GLY A 17 -12.25 5.23 5.68
CA GLY A 17 -12.31 6.61 6.16
C GLY A 17 -12.77 7.56 5.08
N LEU A 18 -12.60 8.86 5.32
CA LEU A 18 -12.87 9.90 4.34
C LEU A 18 -11.75 9.95 3.28
N GLY A 19 -11.85 9.09 2.28
CA GLY A 19 -10.96 9.07 1.10
C GLY A 19 -9.83 8.03 1.13
N TYR A 20 -9.84 7.09 2.07
CA TYR A 20 -8.82 6.04 2.18
C TYR A 20 -9.38 4.73 2.74
N MET A 21 -8.64 3.67 2.43
CA MET A 21 -8.78 2.36 3.04
C MET A 21 -7.89 2.27 4.29
N MET A 22 -8.32 1.56 5.32
CA MET A 22 -7.56 1.33 6.56
C MET A 22 -7.46 -0.18 6.86
N ASN A 23 -6.24 -0.66 7.08
CA ASN A 23 -5.99 -2.03 7.54
C ASN A 23 -6.15 -2.09 9.07
N LEU A 24 -6.96 -3.01 9.59
CA LEU A 24 -7.10 -3.20 11.05
C LEU A 24 -6.03 -4.12 11.65
N GLN A 25 -5.28 -4.82 10.79
CA GLN A 25 -4.12 -5.63 11.16
C GLN A 25 -2.84 -5.08 10.54
N GLY A 26 -1.70 -5.55 11.04
CA GLY A 26 -0.41 -5.29 10.40
C GLY A 26 -0.37 -5.85 8.98
N GLY A 27 0.27 -5.10 8.07
CA GLY A 27 0.42 -5.51 6.68
C GLY A 27 1.58 -6.48 6.46
N PRO A 28 1.56 -7.27 5.37
CA PRO A 28 2.55 -8.31 5.12
C PRO A 28 3.99 -7.77 4.94
N ASN A 29 4.15 -6.50 4.53
CA ASN A 29 5.47 -5.89 4.34
C ASN A 29 5.86 -4.92 5.47
N GLY A 30 5.22 -5.01 6.64
CA GLY A 30 5.69 -4.32 7.87
C GLY A 30 4.85 -3.13 8.33
N ARG A 31 3.78 -2.76 7.62
CA ARG A 31 2.81 -1.76 8.07
C ARG A 31 2.24 -2.10 9.45
N SER A 32 2.03 -1.09 10.27
CA SER A 32 1.30 -1.24 11.53
C SER A 32 -0.21 -1.36 11.28
N ALA A 33 -0.93 -1.97 12.23
CA ALA A 33 -2.38 -1.86 12.28
C ALA A 33 -2.80 -0.39 12.35
N GLY A 34 -3.90 -0.04 11.68
CA GLY A 34 -4.36 1.35 11.54
C GLY A 34 -3.69 2.14 10.43
N THR A 35 -2.86 1.51 9.58
CA THR A 35 -2.27 2.17 8.41
C THR A 35 -3.33 2.49 7.36
N PHE A 36 -3.29 3.72 6.83
CA PHE A 36 -4.16 4.16 5.74
C PHE A 36 -3.47 3.94 4.39
N SER A 37 -4.22 3.59 3.34
CA SER A 37 -3.68 3.49 1.98
C SER A 37 -4.73 3.64 0.91
N TRP A 38 -4.27 3.95 -0.31
CA TRP A 38 -5.10 3.89 -1.51
C TRP A 38 -4.26 3.69 -2.77
N GLY A 39 -4.93 3.54 -3.91
CA GLY A 39 -4.32 3.42 -5.23
C GLY A 39 -4.94 4.38 -6.24
N GLY A 40 -4.14 4.81 -7.21
CA GLY A 40 -4.54 5.59 -8.37
C GLY A 40 -4.25 4.85 -9.68
N LEU A 41 -5.05 5.17 -10.70
CA LEU A 41 -5.17 4.41 -11.95
C LEU A 41 -3.83 4.05 -12.61
N TYR A 42 -2.87 4.98 -12.63
CA TYR A 42 -1.57 4.77 -13.28
C TYR A 42 -0.58 3.97 -12.41
N ASN A 43 -1.07 3.01 -11.62
CA ASN A 43 -0.31 2.28 -10.61
C ASN A 43 0.46 3.25 -9.68
N THR A 44 -0.25 4.25 -9.16
CA THR A 44 0.23 5.08 -8.06
C THR A 44 -0.33 4.52 -6.76
N TYR A 45 0.48 4.46 -5.70
CA TYR A 45 0.05 3.92 -4.41
C TYR A 45 0.66 4.73 -3.27
N TYR A 46 -0.11 4.97 -2.22
CA TYR A 46 0.37 5.60 -1.00
C TYR A 46 -0.01 4.81 0.24
N TRP A 47 0.76 5.00 1.30
CA TRP A 47 0.37 4.60 2.65
C TRP A 47 0.85 5.58 3.71
N LEU A 48 0.11 5.65 4.81
CA LEU A 48 0.38 6.49 5.95
C LEU A 48 0.27 5.62 7.20
N ASP A 49 1.39 5.39 7.89
CA ASP A 49 1.44 4.63 9.15
C ASP A 49 1.67 5.62 10.32
N PRO A 50 0.61 6.00 11.06
CA PRO A 50 0.72 6.95 12.17
C PRO A 50 1.51 6.39 13.36
N ALA A 51 1.50 5.07 13.56
CA ALA A 51 2.18 4.44 14.69
C ALA A 51 3.71 4.53 14.55
N LYS A 52 4.21 4.31 13.33
CA LYS A 52 5.64 4.43 13.00
C LYS A 52 6.04 5.79 12.43
N LYS A 53 5.08 6.72 12.31
CA LYS A 53 5.26 8.09 11.78
C LYS A 53 5.96 8.11 10.41
N VAL A 54 5.56 7.18 9.54
CA VAL A 54 6.12 7.07 8.18
C VAL A 54 5.01 7.15 7.13
N ALA A 55 5.33 7.80 6.03
CA ALA A 55 4.51 7.85 4.83
C ALA A 55 5.31 7.32 3.65
N GLY A 56 4.64 6.64 2.73
CA GLY A 56 5.22 6.19 1.49
C GLY A 56 4.34 6.51 0.30
N LEU A 57 4.98 6.81 -0.83
CA LEU A 57 4.34 7.11 -2.10
C LEU A 57 5.18 6.53 -3.23
N ILE A 58 4.54 5.76 -4.10
CA ILE A 58 5.10 5.35 -5.38
C ILE A 58 4.21 5.89 -6.50
N MET A 59 4.82 6.51 -7.50
CA MET A 59 4.13 7.07 -8.65
C MET A 59 4.74 6.49 -9.91
N THR A 60 3.91 5.83 -10.72
CA THR A 60 4.31 5.34 -12.04
C THR A 60 3.37 5.88 -13.10
N GLN A 61 3.63 5.57 -14.37
CA GLN A 61 2.77 5.86 -15.52
C GLN A 61 2.44 4.56 -16.25
N ILE A 62 2.06 3.53 -15.50
CA ILE A 62 1.85 2.17 -16.00
C ILE A 62 0.35 1.86 -16.04
N LEU A 63 -0.08 1.22 -17.13
CA LEU A 63 -1.40 0.63 -17.28
C LEU A 63 -1.27 -0.82 -17.78
N PRO A 64 -2.26 -1.69 -17.50
CA PRO A 64 -3.47 -1.42 -16.71
C PRO A 64 -3.19 -1.22 -15.20
N PHE A 65 -4.13 -0.58 -14.48
CA PHE A 65 -4.09 -0.50 -13.01
C PHE A 65 -4.00 -1.90 -12.39
N ALA A 66 -3.31 -1.99 -11.24
CA ALA A 66 -2.96 -3.26 -10.60
C ALA A 66 -2.15 -4.16 -11.54
N ASP A 67 -1.16 -3.56 -12.22
CA ASP A 67 -0.15 -4.32 -12.94
C ASP A 67 0.66 -5.17 -11.94
N PRO A 68 0.83 -6.49 -12.16
CA PRO A 68 1.50 -7.36 -11.20
C PRO A 68 2.94 -6.95 -10.87
N LYS A 69 3.68 -6.35 -11.81
CA LYS A 69 5.05 -5.89 -11.57
C LYS A 69 5.05 -4.60 -10.75
N ALA A 70 4.14 -3.67 -11.05
CA ALA A 70 3.98 -2.45 -10.27
C ALA A 70 3.56 -2.75 -8.82
N VAL A 71 2.60 -3.66 -8.61
CA VAL A 71 2.18 -4.09 -7.26
C VAL A 71 3.31 -4.80 -6.52
N LYS A 72 4.08 -5.65 -7.20
CA LYS A 72 5.28 -6.28 -6.59
C LYS A 72 6.30 -5.23 -6.17
N LEU A 73 6.60 -4.26 -7.03
CA LEU A 73 7.53 -3.17 -6.72
C LEU A 73 7.05 -2.34 -5.52
N TYR A 74 5.76 -2.05 -5.45
CA TYR A 74 5.14 -1.35 -4.33
C TYR A 74 5.37 -2.09 -3.00
N GLY A 75 5.11 -3.40 -2.96
CA GLY A 75 5.38 -4.22 -1.78
C GLY A 75 6.86 -4.28 -1.40
N GLN A 76 7.77 -4.33 -2.39
CA GLN A 76 9.22 -4.30 -2.15
C GLN A 76 9.69 -2.96 -1.59
N LEU A 77 9.18 -1.84 -2.11
CA LEU A 77 9.46 -0.51 -1.58
C LEU A 77 9.00 -0.38 -0.14
N GLU A 78 7.78 -0.85 0.15
CA GLU A 78 7.22 -0.85 1.51
C GLU A 78 8.08 -1.66 2.48
N ALA A 79 8.44 -2.91 2.11
CA ALA A 79 9.30 -3.76 2.93
C ALA A 79 10.64 -3.07 3.23
N ALA A 80 11.29 -2.51 2.20
CA ALA A 80 12.57 -1.83 2.34
C ALA A 80 12.49 -0.64 3.31
N VAL A 81 11.43 0.18 3.21
CA VAL A 81 11.21 1.29 4.15
C VAL A 81 11.11 0.76 5.59
N TYR A 82 10.28 -0.25 5.85
CA TYR A 82 10.14 -0.76 7.22
C TYR A 82 11.38 -1.49 7.75
N GLU A 83 12.19 -2.13 6.92
CA GLU A 83 13.47 -2.69 7.36
C GLU A 83 14.46 -1.60 7.78
N THR A 84 14.50 -0.47 7.08
CA THR A 84 15.36 0.66 7.50
C THR A 84 14.95 1.25 8.85
N LEU A 85 13.64 1.29 9.14
CA LEU A 85 13.13 1.78 10.42
C LEU A 85 13.44 0.86 11.61
N LYS A 86 13.66 -0.45 11.39
CA LYS A 86 14.10 -1.37 12.45
C LYS A 86 15.58 -1.20 12.81
N SER A 87 16.36 -0.67 11.86
CA SER A 87 17.81 -0.53 11.97
C SER A 87 18.24 0.83 12.55
N ALA A 88 17.27 1.72 12.78
CA ALA A 88 17.44 3.06 13.37
C ALA A 88 17.09 3.04 14.86
#